data_AF-A0A3M1HDF0-F1
#
_entry.id   AF-A0A3M1HDF0-F1
#
_cell.length_a   1.000
_cell.length_b   1.000
_cell.length_c   1.000
_cell.angle_alpha   90.00
_cell.angle_beta   90.00
_cell.angle_gamma   90.00
#
_symmetry.space_group_name_H-M   'P 1'
#
loop_
_entity.id
_entity.type
_entity.pdbx_description
1 polymer ?
#
loop_
_entity_poly.entity_id
_entity_poly.type
_entity_poly.pdbx_seq_one_letter_code
_entity_poly.pdbx_strand_id
1 'polypeptide(L)'
;MVPALYRTLRLFWPGGLETRRNLNQLRRTQWLSRHELEALQLRRVQALVRHAYQNVPFYRQLYREAGIHPDDIQTLDDFTRLPVITRDDIDTHLDQFVDQTFPRDRLVPVETGGSTGRPLRFYVTPSFWWQNAANWFRVREWHGVREGEKIAWFWGAAQDMPAWSWRRRLRSALMQERYLSAFDVSEETMHRFARLLTRWKPAMLKGYPSVVELFARFVIRHGYNQIRPRLIETTSEKLTQPQRDLLAEAFPGAVVADHYSSRELGTIAYQCETGEMLVCADVRLLEIIANGQPAPP
;
A
#
# COMPACT_ATOMS: atom_id res chain seq x y z
N MET A 1 1.83 21.19 12.35
CA MET A 1 3.07 21.25 11.55
C MET A 1 2.74 21.54 10.09
N VAL A 2 3.42 22.50 9.47
CA VAL A 2 3.22 22.83 8.04
C VAL A 2 3.87 21.72 7.19
N PRO A 3 3.29 21.31 6.03
CA PRO A 3 3.84 20.24 5.20
C PRO A 3 5.32 20.39 4.83
N ALA A 4 5.83 21.61 4.67
CA ALA A 4 7.25 21.85 4.42
C ALA A 4 8.16 21.36 5.57
N LEU A 5 7.79 21.65 6.83
CA LEU A 5 8.55 21.21 7.99
C LEU A 5 8.49 19.68 8.14
N TYR A 6 7.34 19.05 7.84
CA TYR A 6 7.23 17.59 7.80
C TYR A 6 8.26 16.98 6.84
N ARG A 7 8.33 17.48 5.60
CA ARG A 7 9.24 16.96 4.58
C ARG A 7 10.70 17.09 4.99
N THR A 8 11.07 18.19 5.63
CA THR A 8 12.43 18.38 6.15
C THR A 8 12.74 17.42 7.30
N LEU A 9 11.86 17.32 8.29
CA LEU A 9 12.07 16.43 9.44
C LEU A 9 12.11 14.95 9.04
N ARG A 10 11.33 14.57 8.02
CA ARG A 10 11.28 13.22 7.51
C ARG A 10 12.61 12.70 6.98
N LEU A 11 13.49 13.57 6.49
CA LEU A 11 14.84 13.19 6.04
C LEU A 11 15.67 12.59 7.15
N PHE A 12 15.38 12.95 8.41
CA PHE A 12 16.08 12.46 9.59
C PHE A 12 15.41 11.25 10.24
N TRP A 13 14.26 10.78 9.70
CA TRP A 13 13.66 9.52 10.14
C TRP A 13 14.30 8.32 9.45
N PRO A 14 14.27 7.13 10.07
CA PRO A 14 14.72 5.90 9.41
C PRO A 14 14.06 5.71 8.05
N GLY A 15 14.85 5.65 6.97
CA GLY A 15 14.37 5.53 5.60
C GLY A 15 13.90 6.82 4.94
N GLY A 16 14.11 7.97 5.56
CA GLY A 16 13.66 9.26 5.07
C GLY A 16 14.25 9.63 3.70
N LEU A 17 15.57 9.47 3.57
CA LEU A 17 16.31 9.72 2.33
C LEU A 17 15.94 8.71 1.25
N GLU A 18 15.83 7.43 1.61
CA GLU A 18 15.45 6.34 0.72
C GLU A 18 14.03 6.55 0.20
N THR A 19 13.08 6.90 1.08
CA THR A 19 11.72 7.17 0.63
C THR A 19 11.66 8.38 -0.30
N ARG A 20 12.42 9.44 -0.02
CA ARG A 20 12.47 10.62 -0.90
C ARG A 20 13.08 10.27 -2.26
N ARG A 21 14.15 9.47 -2.28
CA ARG A 21 14.78 8.97 -3.51
C ARG A 21 13.78 8.14 -4.32
N ASN A 22 13.09 7.21 -3.67
CA ASN A 22 12.06 6.37 -4.29
C ASN A 22 10.92 7.22 -4.82
N LEU A 23 10.39 8.17 -4.05
CA LEU A 23 9.32 9.07 -4.48
C LEU A 23 9.73 9.90 -5.70
N ASN A 24 10.95 10.45 -5.71
CA ASN A 24 11.45 11.20 -6.86
C ASN A 24 11.59 10.31 -8.11
N GLN A 25 11.99 9.05 -7.94
CA GLN A 25 12.00 8.08 -9.04
C GLN A 25 10.58 7.82 -9.55
N LEU A 26 9.65 7.48 -8.65
CA LEU A 26 8.25 7.19 -8.97
C LEU A 26 7.54 8.35 -9.68
N ARG A 27 7.83 9.59 -9.26
CA ARG A 27 7.31 10.80 -9.93
C ARG A 27 7.78 10.96 -11.37
N ARG A 28 8.97 10.43 -11.70
CA ARG A 28 9.50 10.42 -13.06
C ARG A 28 8.99 9.21 -13.84
N THR A 29 9.02 8.02 -13.24
CA THR A 29 8.70 6.76 -13.93
C THR A 29 7.23 6.63 -14.30
N GLN A 30 6.32 7.32 -13.60
CA GLN A 30 4.90 7.37 -13.95
C GLN A 30 4.59 8.03 -15.31
N TRP A 31 5.56 8.74 -15.91
CA TRP A 31 5.41 9.44 -17.18
C TRP A 31 6.23 8.82 -18.32
N LEU A 32 6.82 7.64 -18.10
CA LEU A 32 7.55 6.93 -19.15
C LEU A 32 6.60 6.52 -20.27
N SER A 33 7.09 6.54 -21.50
CA SER A 33 6.41 5.88 -22.61
C SER A 33 6.31 4.37 -22.36
N ARG A 34 5.39 3.69 -23.06
CA ARG A 34 5.23 2.23 -22.95
C ARG A 34 6.56 1.49 -23.15
N HIS A 35 7.31 1.86 -24.18
CA HIS A 35 8.59 1.24 -24.50
C HIS A 35 9.65 1.47 -23.40
N GLU A 36 9.74 2.69 -22.86
CA GLU A 36 10.68 2.98 -21.76
C GLU A 36 10.30 2.26 -20.46
N LEU A 37 8.99 2.13 -20.20
CA LEU A 37 8.46 1.40 -19.05
C LEU A 37 8.78 -0.09 -19.16
N GLU A 38 8.56 -0.72 -20.31
CA GLU A 38 8.90 -2.13 -20.56
C GLU A 38 10.41 -2.37 -20.41
N ALA A 39 11.24 -1.48 -20.94
CA ALA A 39 12.69 -1.56 -20.78
C ALA A 39 13.13 -1.39 -19.31
N LEU A 40 12.40 -0.59 -18.51
CA LEU A 40 12.61 -0.50 -17.07
C LEU A 40 12.17 -1.78 -16.35
N GLN A 41 11.02 -2.34 -16.71
CA GLN A 41 10.47 -3.57 -16.13
C GLN A 41 11.41 -4.74 -16.40
N LEU A 42 11.83 -4.96 -17.65
CA LEU A 42 12.72 -6.04 -18.04
C LEU A 42 14.04 -6.01 -17.25
N ARG A 43 14.69 -4.83 -17.18
CA ARG A 43 15.93 -4.67 -16.40
C ARG A 43 15.74 -5.02 -14.92
N ARG A 44 14.59 -4.66 -14.33
CA ARG A 44 14.30 -4.96 -12.92
C ARG A 44 13.94 -6.42 -12.70
N VAL A 45 13.20 -7.04 -13.62
CA VAL A 45 12.88 -8.47 -13.60
C VAL A 45 14.17 -9.29 -13.70
N GLN A 46 15.05 -9.00 -14.66
CA GLN A 46 16.34 -9.67 -14.80
C GLN A 46 17.19 -9.56 -13.53
N ALA A 47 17.25 -8.38 -12.92
CA ALA A 47 17.95 -8.18 -11.65
C ALA A 47 17.32 -8.98 -10.49
N LEU A 48 15.99 -9.00 -10.41
CA LEU A 48 15.25 -9.73 -9.37
C LEU A 48 15.41 -11.24 -9.51
N VAL A 49 15.23 -11.79 -10.71
CA VAL A 49 15.38 -13.24 -10.99
C VAL A 49 16.80 -13.68 -10.69
N ARG A 50 17.81 -12.93 -11.14
CA ARG A 50 19.22 -13.23 -10.84
C ARG A 50 19.49 -13.22 -9.34
N HIS A 51 19.00 -12.20 -8.64
CA HIS A 51 19.14 -12.11 -7.19
C HIS A 51 18.47 -13.28 -6.47
N ALA A 52 17.23 -13.62 -6.84
CA ALA A 52 16.48 -14.72 -6.28
C ALA A 52 17.18 -16.06 -6.50
N TYR A 53 17.63 -16.33 -7.73
CA TYR A 53 18.36 -17.55 -8.07
C TYR A 53 19.70 -17.69 -7.33
N GLN A 54 20.44 -16.59 -7.16
CA GLN A 54 21.75 -16.64 -6.52
C GLN A 54 21.65 -16.75 -5.00
N ASN A 55 20.72 -16.00 -4.38
CA ASN A 55 20.79 -15.73 -2.95
C ASN A 55 19.64 -16.32 -2.13
N VAL A 56 18.53 -16.73 -2.76
CA VAL A 56 17.33 -17.23 -2.05
C VAL A 56 17.15 -18.74 -2.31
N PRO A 57 17.32 -19.61 -1.29
CA PRO A 57 17.31 -21.06 -1.46
C PRO A 57 16.06 -21.60 -2.16
N PHE A 58 14.88 -21.11 -1.80
CA PHE A 58 13.62 -21.55 -2.38
C PHE A 58 13.57 -21.29 -3.89
N TYR A 59 13.80 -20.03 -4.31
CA TYR A 59 13.77 -19.68 -5.74
C TYR A 59 14.88 -20.36 -6.54
N ARG A 60 16.06 -20.54 -5.95
CA ARG A 60 17.16 -21.29 -6.58
C ARG A 60 16.76 -22.73 -6.90
N GLN A 61 16.10 -23.41 -5.96
CA GLN A 61 15.62 -24.78 -6.17
C GLN A 61 14.48 -24.80 -7.19
N LEU A 62 13.48 -23.93 -7.02
CA LEU A 62 12.33 -23.82 -7.90
C LEU A 62 12.73 -23.61 -9.37
N TYR A 63 13.67 -22.71 -9.64
CA TYR A 63 14.14 -22.43 -10.99
C TYR A 63 15.00 -23.57 -11.56
N ARG A 64 15.80 -24.24 -10.73
CA ARG A 64 16.58 -25.43 -11.17
C ARG A 64 15.67 -26.59 -11.57
N GLU A 65 14.63 -26.86 -10.78
CA GLU A 65 13.65 -27.91 -11.07
C GLU A 65 12.85 -27.60 -12.33
N ALA A 66 12.54 -26.33 -12.57
CA ALA A 66 11.90 -25.87 -13.80
C ALA A 66 12.85 -25.77 -15.01
N GLY A 67 14.16 -26.01 -14.83
CA GLY A 67 15.17 -25.89 -15.90
C GLY A 67 15.39 -24.46 -16.40
N ILE A 68 15.21 -23.45 -15.53
CA ILE A 68 15.31 -22.02 -15.87
C ILE A 68 16.59 -21.43 -15.25
N HIS A 69 17.41 -20.79 -16.09
CA HIS A 69 18.54 -19.98 -15.67
C HIS A 69 18.19 -18.48 -15.75
N PRO A 70 18.72 -17.60 -14.87
CA PRO A 70 18.47 -16.16 -14.96
C PRO A 70 18.84 -15.52 -16.30
N ASP A 71 19.80 -16.09 -17.02
CA ASP A 71 20.21 -15.62 -18.35
C ASP A 71 19.20 -15.98 -19.45
N ASP A 72 18.20 -16.83 -19.17
CA ASP A 72 17.12 -17.16 -20.10
C ASP A 72 16.06 -16.05 -20.19
N ILE A 73 16.07 -15.08 -19.27
CA ILE A 73 15.11 -13.98 -19.22
C ILE A 73 15.62 -12.83 -20.09
N GLN A 74 15.26 -12.83 -21.37
CA GLN A 74 15.70 -11.82 -22.35
C GLN A 74 14.59 -10.82 -22.71
N THR A 75 13.34 -11.21 -22.52
CA THR A 75 12.14 -10.42 -22.80
C THR A 75 11.16 -10.44 -21.61
N LEU A 76 10.13 -9.60 -21.65
CA LEU A 76 9.06 -9.69 -20.65
C LEU A 76 8.22 -10.95 -20.81
N ASP A 77 8.11 -11.50 -22.02
CA ASP A 77 7.36 -12.75 -22.25
C ASP A 77 8.08 -13.94 -21.59
N ASP A 78 9.42 -13.92 -21.49
CA ASP A 78 10.16 -14.96 -20.77
C ASP A 78 9.80 -15.02 -19.27
N PHE A 79 9.31 -13.92 -18.70
CA PHE A 79 8.85 -13.88 -17.31
C PHE A 79 7.69 -14.85 -17.06
N THR A 80 6.83 -15.06 -18.06
CA THR A 80 5.67 -15.97 -17.99
C THR A 80 6.06 -17.44 -17.78
N ARG A 81 7.32 -17.79 -18.06
CA ARG A 81 7.86 -19.15 -17.88
C ARG A 81 8.21 -19.45 -16.43
N LEU A 82 8.35 -18.42 -15.59
CA LEU A 82 8.71 -18.61 -14.18
C LEU A 82 7.57 -19.31 -13.43
N PRO A 83 7.86 -20.32 -12.60
CA PRO A 83 6.82 -21.00 -11.83
C PRO A 83 6.11 -20.04 -10.87
N VAL A 84 4.79 -20.16 -10.81
CA VAL A 84 3.96 -19.43 -9.85
C VAL A 84 4.12 -20.05 -8.48
N ILE A 85 4.42 -19.22 -7.47
CA ILE A 85 4.42 -19.63 -6.07
C ILE A 85 3.03 -19.44 -5.46
N THR A 86 2.72 -20.27 -4.48
CA THR A 86 1.47 -20.24 -3.74
C THR A 86 1.71 -19.78 -2.31
N ARG A 87 0.60 -19.55 -1.60
CA ARG A 87 0.64 -19.30 -0.17
C ARG A 87 1.24 -20.49 0.60
N ASP A 88 0.92 -21.72 0.19
CA ASP A 88 1.37 -22.94 0.85
C ASP A 88 2.90 -23.11 0.75
N ASP A 89 3.48 -22.69 -0.38
CA ASP A 89 4.93 -22.67 -0.57
C ASP A 89 5.62 -21.81 0.49
N ILE A 90 5.09 -20.60 0.75
CA ILE A 90 5.62 -19.68 1.75
C ILE A 90 5.39 -20.22 3.17
N ASP A 91 4.19 -20.72 3.47
CA ASP A 91 3.85 -21.28 4.78
C ASP A 91 4.75 -22.50 5.13
N THR A 92 5.09 -23.34 4.14
CA THR A 92 5.90 -24.55 4.32
C THR A 92 7.41 -24.29 4.29
N HIS A 93 7.87 -23.29 3.54
CA HIS A 93 9.29 -23.04 3.28
C HIS A 93 9.80 -21.67 3.74
N LEU A 94 9.14 -21.05 4.72
CA LEU A 94 9.39 -19.68 5.18
C LEU A 94 10.88 -19.30 5.30
N ASP A 95 11.70 -20.13 5.95
CA ASP A 95 13.13 -19.86 6.14
C ASP A 95 13.95 -19.90 4.85
N GLN A 96 13.47 -20.61 3.83
CA GLN A 96 14.10 -20.74 2.51
C GLN A 96 13.77 -19.56 1.58
N PHE A 97 12.76 -18.75 1.92
CA PHE A 97 12.46 -17.49 1.23
C PHE A 97 13.38 -16.33 1.64
N VAL A 98 14.30 -16.55 2.58
CA VAL A 98 15.23 -15.54 3.07
C VAL A 98 16.51 -15.53 2.24
N ASP A 99 16.87 -14.34 1.74
CA ASP A 99 18.18 -14.07 1.17
C ASP A 99 19.30 -14.41 2.17
N GLN A 100 20.16 -15.36 1.81
CA GLN A 100 21.25 -15.85 2.68
C GLN A 100 22.34 -14.81 2.94
N THR A 101 22.43 -13.77 2.10
CA THR A 101 23.40 -12.67 2.20
C THR A 101 22.87 -11.50 3.03
N PHE A 102 21.56 -11.46 3.30
CA PHE A 102 20.94 -10.38 4.06
C PHE A 102 20.99 -10.65 5.57
N PRO A 103 21.36 -9.65 6.41
CA PRO A 103 21.39 -9.82 7.86
C PRO A 103 20.01 -10.18 8.42
N ARG A 104 19.87 -11.37 9.01
CA ARG A 104 18.59 -11.90 9.54
C ARG A 104 18.00 -11.03 10.64
N ASP A 105 18.83 -10.38 11.45
CA ASP A 105 18.42 -9.45 12.52
C ASP A 105 17.75 -8.17 12.00
N ARG A 106 17.89 -7.87 10.71
CA ARG A 106 17.25 -6.72 10.05
C ARG A 106 15.95 -7.08 9.33
N LEU A 107 15.56 -8.35 9.31
CA LEU A 107 14.28 -8.78 8.74
C LEU A 107 13.14 -8.34 9.65
N VAL A 108 12.05 -7.90 9.04
CA VAL A 108 10.82 -7.51 9.74
C VAL A 108 9.80 -8.61 9.51
N PRO A 109 9.37 -9.36 10.55
CA PRO A 109 8.29 -10.32 10.41
C PRO A 109 6.97 -9.61 10.18
N VAL A 110 6.17 -10.12 9.24
CA VAL A 110 4.84 -9.62 8.90
C VAL A 110 3.87 -10.79 8.85
N GLU A 111 2.64 -10.56 9.30
CA GLU A 111 1.56 -11.53 9.23
C GLU A 111 0.38 -10.97 8.42
N THR A 112 -0.38 -11.79 7.70
CA THR A 112 -1.64 -11.36 7.07
C THR A 112 -2.81 -11.42 8.05
N GLY A 113 -3.85 -10.61 7.81
CA GLY A 113 -5.07 -10.61 8.63
C GLY A 113 -5.91 -11.89 8.54
N GLY A 114 -5.58 -12.81 7.62
CA GLY A 114 -6.17 -14.14 7.54
C GLY A 114 -7.67 -14.17 7.26
N SER A 115 -8.14 -13.69 6.09
CA SER A 115 -9.54 -13.90 5.65
C SER A 115 -9.92 -15.38 5.56
N THR A 116 -8.94 -16.26 5.40
CA THR A 116 -9.06 -17.73 5.37
C THR A 116 -8.83 -18.41 6.73
N GLY A 117 -8.71 -17.64 7.82
CA GLY A 117 -8.58 -18.16 9.19
C GLY A 117 -7.15 -18.50 9.64
N ARG A 118 -6.16 -18.55 8.73
CA ARG A 118 -4.73 -18.69 9.08
C ARG A 118 -3.93 -17.49 8.55
N PRO A 119 -3.28 -16.70 9.42
CA PRO A 119 -2.33 -15.67 8.99
C PRO A 119 -1.18 -16.28 8.17
N LEU A 120 -0.80 -15.66 7.05
CA LEU A 120 0.43 -16.00 6.33
C LEU A 120 1.57 -15.25 7.00
N ARG A 121 2.64 -15.95 7.39
CA ARG A 121 3.84 -15.33 7.96
C ARG A 121 4.91 -15.20 6.88
N PHE A 122 5.54 -14.05 6.80
CA PHE A 122 6.64 -13.80 5.87
C PHE A 122 7.55 -12.69 6.40
N TYR A 123 8.72 -12.54 5.76
CA TYR A 123 9.69 -11.51 6.11
C TYR A 123 9.73 -10.43 5.04
N VAL A 124 9.88 -9.18 5.48
CA VAL A 124 10.20 -8.05 4.61
C VAL A 124 11.45 -7.34 5.11
N THR A 125 12.11 -6.62 4.22
CA THR A 125 13.20 -5.71 4.60
C THR A 125 12.66 -4.31 4.90
N PRO A 126 13.37 -3.46 5.65
CA PRO A 126 12.94 -2.07 5.89
C PRO A 126 12.69 -1.26 4.60
N SER A 127 13.42 -1.55 3.53
CA SER A 127 13.27 -0.86 2.24
C SER A 127 11.90 -1.09 1.59
N PHE A 128 11.23 -2.21 1.87
CA PHE A 128 9.86 -2.45 1.45
C PHE A 128 8.91 -1.35 1.95
N TRP A 129 9.01 -0.98 3.23
CA TRP A 129 8.18 0.06 3.82
C TRP A 129 8.46 1.45 3.24
N TRP A 130 9.73 1.74 2.94
CA TRP A 130 10.13 3.01 2.34
C TRP A 130 9.67 3.13 0.88
N GLN A 131 9.72 2.04 0.11
CA GLN A 131 9.17 1.96 -1.23
C GLN A 131 7.64 2.11 -1.23
N ASN A 132 6.94 1.43 -0.31
CA ASN A 132 5.49 1.54 -0.19
C ASN A 132 5.04 2.93 0.24
N ALA A 133 5.75 3.55 1.19
CA ALA A 133 5.48 4.93 1.58
C ALA A 133 5.68 5.90 0.41
N ALA A 134 6.73 5.74 -0.39
CA ALA A 134 6.91 6.51 -1.63
C ALA A 134 5.73 6.33 -2.59
N ASN A 135 5.26 5.09 -2.77
CA ASN A 135 4.15 4.81 -3.66
C ASN A 135 2.84 5.46 -3.18
N TRP A 136 2.54 5.38 -1.88
CA TRP A 136 1.39 6.09 -1.29
C TRP A 136 1.46 7.60 -1.52
N PHE A 137 2.61 8.25 -1.35
CA PHE A 137 2.71 9.67 -1.64
C PHE A 137 2.48 9.97 -3.11
N ARG A 138 3.06 9.19 -4.03
CA ARG A 138 2.83 9.39 -5.48
C ARG A 138 1.35 9.30 -5.82
N VAL A 139 0.67 8.22 -5.45
CA VAL A 139 -0.72 8.00 -5.90
C VAL A 139 -1.70 8.98 -5.25
N ARG A 140 -1.41 9.44 -4.04
CA ARG A 140 -2.21 10.49 -3.36
C ARG A 140 -2.00 11.87 -3.97
N GLU A 141 -0.83 12.13 -4.55
CA GLU A 141 -0.57 13.38 -5.29
C GLU A 141 -1.44 13.50 -6.53
N TRP A 142 -1.88 12.39 -7.13
CA TRP A 142 -2.88 12.40 -8.20
C TRP A 142 -4.19 13.05 -7.74
N HIS A 143 -4.56 12.95 -6.47
CA HIS A 143 -5.76 13.60 -5.92
C HIS A 143 -5.43 14.87 -5.13
N GLY A 144 -4.26 15.45 -5.43
CA GLY A 144 -3.77 16.67 -4.83
C GLY A 144 -3.28 16.55 -3.38
N VAL A 145 -3.34 15.38 -2.73
CA VAL A 145 -2.90 15.19 -1.33
C VAL A 145 -1.39 14.96 -1.27
N ARG A 146 -0.68 15.88 -0.61
CA ARG A 146 0.79 15.91 -0.56
C ARG A 146 1.33 15.33 0.74
N GLU A 147 2.61 14.96 0.69
CA GLU A 147 3.38 14.53 1.85
C GLU A 147 3.31 15.56 3.00
N GLY A 148 2.94 15.08 4.19
CA GLY A 148 2.81 15.86 5.42
C GLY A 148 1.44 16.53 5.62
N GLU A 149 0.50 16.34 4.70
CA GLU A 149 -0.90 16.69 4.94
C GLU A 149 -1.58 15.71 5.90
N LYS A 150 -2.67 16.17 6.51
CA LYS A 150 -3.35 15.48 7.61
C LYS A 150 -4.17 14.29 7.09
N ILE A 151 -3.93 13.10 7.65
CA ILE A 151 -4.66 11.88 7.28
C ILE A 151 -5.37 11.30 8.51
N ALA A 152 -6.68 11.08 8.39
CA ALA A 152 -7.44 10.31 9.36
C ALA A 152 -7.62 8.87 8.86
N TRP A 153 -7.21 7.90 9.68
CA TRP A 153 -7.24 6.48 9.37
C TRP A 153 -8.35 5.79 10.17
N PHE A 154 -9.40 5.33 9.51
CA PHE A 154 -10.37 4.38 10.05
C PHE A 154 -9.77 2.98 9.93
N TRP A 155 -9.06 2.54 10.97
CA TRP A 155 -8.24 1.33 10.93
C TRP A 155 -8.42 0.49 12.19
N GLY A 156 -8.35 -0.83 12.03
CA GLY A 156 -8.60 -1.79 13.11
C GLY A 156 -7.41 -2.69 13.43
N ALA A 157 -6.53 -2.98 12.48
CA ALA A 157 -5.45 -3.96 12.69
C ALA A 157 -4.53 -3.53 13.85
N ALA A 158 -4.63 -4.22 14.99
CA ALA A 158 -3.91 -3.88 16.22
C ALA A 158 -2.38 -3.88 16.05
N GLN A 159 -1.87 -4.67 15.08
CA GLN A 159 -0.47 -4.70 14.68
C GLN A 159 -0.01 -3.42 13.94
N ASP A 160 -0.94 -2.73 13.25
CA ASP A 160 -0.70 -1.49 12.52
C ASP A 160 -0.98 -0.24 13.39
N MET A 161 -1.60 -0.44 14.56
CA MET A 161 -1.86 0.64 15.50
C MET A 161 -0.57 1.05 16.23
N PRO A 162 -0.30 2.36 16.38
CA PRO A 162 0.83 2.81 17.16
C PRO A 162 0.67 2.35 18.63
N ALA A 163 1.59 1.52 19.13
CA ALA A 163 1.69 1.23 20.55
C ALA A 163 1.77 2.52 21.39
N TRP A 164 1.22 2.48 22.62
CA TRP A 164 0.96 3.58 23.56
C TRP A 164 2.21 4.31 24.14
N SER A 165 3.35 4.33 23.45
CA SER A 165 4.55 5.02 23.96
C SER A 165 4.56 6.52 23.63
N TRP A 166 5.03 7.33 24.57
CA TRP A 166 5.10 8.80 24.41
C TRP A 166 5.97 9.25 23.22
N ARG A 167 7.06 8.51 22.92
CA ARG A 167 7.91 8.74 21.74
C ARG A 167 7.14 8.54 20.44
N ARG A 168 6.23 7.55 20.40
CA ARG A 168 5.35 7.31 19.25
C ARG A 168 4.17 8.28 19.21
N ARG A 169 3.65 8.78 20.34
CA ARG A 169 2.66 9.89 20.34
C ARG A 169 3.26 11.17 19.75
N LEU A 170 4.50 11.51 20.12
CA LEU A 170 5.24 12.61 19.50
C LEU A 170 5.45 12.35 18.00
N ARG A 171 5.82 11.12 17.62
CA ARG A 171 5.92 10.72 16.20
C ARG A 171 4.57 10.85 15.49
N SER A 172 3.45 10.37 16.02
CA SER A 172 2.11 10.53 15.41
C SER A 172 1.65 11.99 15.35
N ALA A 173 2.03 12.82 16.33
CA ALA A 173 1.81 14.26 16.28
C ALA A 173 2.64 14.93 15.18
N LEU A 174 3.87 14.45 14.94
CA LEU A 174 4.69 14.83 13.79
C LEU A 174 4.17 14.23 12.49
N MET A 175 3.57 13.03 12.51
CA MET A 175 3.15 12.35 11.28
C MET A 175 1.90 12.97 10.65
N GLN A 176 1.23 13.88 11.34
CA GLN A 176 -0.06 14.44 10.93
C GLN A 176 -1.08 13.33 10.63
N GLU A 177 -1.01 12.24 11.39
CA GLU A 177 -1.88 11.08 11.27
C GLU A 177 -2.71 10.90 12.55
N ARG A 178 -3.98 10.54 12.38
CA ARG A 178 -4.89 10.22 13.48
C ARG A 178 -5.60 8.91 13.17
N TYR A 179 -5.45 7.93 14.05
CA TYR A 179 -6.11 6.63 13.93
C TYR A 179 -7.43 6.67 14.70
N LEU A 180 -8.50 6.29 14.02
CA LEU A 180 -9.86 6.12 14.50
C LEU A 180 -10.15 4.63 14.43
N SER A 181 -10.51 4.03 15.56
CA SER A 181 -10.76 2.59 15.62
C SER A 181 -11.89 2.20 14.69
N ALA A 182 -11.64 1.19 13.84
CA ALA A 182 -12.68 0.57 13.02
C ALA A 182 -13.60 -0.37 13.84
N PHE A 183 -13.17 -0.82 15.02
CA PHE A 183 -13.91 -1.78 15.85
C PHE A 183 -14.78 -1.11 16.93
N ASP A 184 -14.43 0.09 17.36
CA ASP A 184 -15.23 0.89 18.30
C ASP A 184 -16.00 1.95 17.52
N VAL A 185 -17.23 1.58 17.12
CA VAL A 185 -18.14 2.40 16.33
C VAL A 185 -19.41 2.76 17.11
N SER A 186 -19.30 2.84 18.44
CA SER A 186 -20.39 3.32 19.30
C SER A 186 -20.75 4.77 18.97
N GLU A 187 -21.98 5.18 19.28
CA GLU A 187 -22.49 6.53 18.99
C GLU A 187 -21.64 7.62 19.66
N GLU A 188 -21.24 7.41 20.92
CA GLU A 188 -20.34 8.31 21.65
C GLU A 188 -18.98 8.44 20.93
N THR A 189 -18.42 7.31 20.50
CA THR A 189 -17.15 7.29 19.78
C THR A 189 -17.26 7.98 18.41
N MET A 190 -18.35 7.78 17.67
CA MET A 190 -18.57 8.48 16.40
C MET A 190 -18.72 10.00 16.60
N HIS A 191 -19.40 10.47 17.66
CA HIS A 191 -19.41 11.89 18.02
C HIS A 191 -18.01 12.42 18.35
N ARG A 192 -17.19 11.63 19.05
CA ARG A 192 -15.78 11.97 19.33
C ARG A 192 -14.97 12.08 18.03
N PHE A 193 -15.12 11.13 17.11
CA PHE A 193 -14.47 11.18 15.79
C PHE A 193 -14.92 12.41 15.00
N ALA A 194 -16.22 12.66 14.88
CA ALA A 194 -16.74 13.80 14.13
C ALA A 194 -16.27 15.15 14.70
N ARG A 195 -16.27 15.32 16.03
CA ARG A 195 -15.73 16.53 16.69
C ARG A 195 -14.23 16.70 16.43
N LEU A 196 -13.46 15.62 16.47
CA LEU A 196 -12.04 15.64 16.14
C LEU A 196 -11.81 16.08 14.69
N LEU A 197 -12.49 15.47 13.73
CA LEU A 197 -12.31 15.74 12.31
C LEU A 197 -12.79 17.15 11.92
N THR A 198 -13.86 17.64 12.55
CA THR A 198 -14.35 19.02 12.38
C THR A 198 -13.30 20.05 12.80
N ARG A 199 -12.61 19.82 13.94
CA ARG A 199 -11.59 20.74 14.47
C ARG A 199 -10.24 20.59 13.75
N TRP A 200 -9.82 19.35 13.51
CA TRP A 200 -8.50 19.05 12.98
C TRP A 200 -8.43 19.19 11.45
N LYS A 201 -9.55 19.05 10.73
CA LYS A 201 -9.69 19.24 9.29
C LYS A 201 -8.64 18.44 8.49
N PRO A 202 -8.77 17.09 8.42
CA PRO A 202 -7.86 16.28 7.63
C PRO A 202 -7.96 16.63 6.14
N ALA A 203 -6.86 16.51 5.41
CA ALA A 203 -6.90 16.56 3.95
C ALA A 203 -7.52 15.28 3.38
N MET A 204 -7.45 14.16 4.12
CA MET A 204 -7.85 12.86 3.61
C MET A 204 -8.39 11.94 4.72
N LEU A 205 -9.40 11.14 4.37
CA LEU A 205 -9.84 9.98 5.13
C LEU A 205 -9.33 8.70 4.46
N LYS A 206 -8.94 7.70 5.24
CA LYS A 206 -8.58 6.37 4.74
C LYS A 206 -9.22 5.28 5.58
N GLY A 207 -9.76 4.24 4.96
CA GLY A 207 -10.27 3.10 5.71
C GLY A 207 -10.92 2.04 4.85
N TYR A 208 -11.58 1.09 5.51
CA TYR A 208 -12.42 0.10 4.83
C TYR A 208 -13.72 0.75 4.33
N PRO A 209 -14.21 0.43 3.12
CA PRO A 209 -15.51 0.87 2.63
C PRO A 209 -16.63 0.79 3.66
N SER A 210 -16.78 -0.36 4.32
CA SER A 210 -17.80 -0.60 5.36
C SER A 210 -17.76 0.38 6.53
N VAL A 211 -16.56 0.68 7.04
CA VAL A 211 -16.36 1.54 8.21
C VAL A 211 -16.55 3.01 7.86
N VAL A 212 -16.03 3.43 6.70
CA VAL A 212 -16.20 4.82 6.25
C VAL A 212 -17.67 5.09 5.89
N GLU A 213 -18.38 4.10 5.34
CA GLU A 213 -19.83 4.16 5.15
C GLU A 213 -20.58 4.37 6.47
N LEU A 214 -20.29 3.59 7.51
CA LEU A 214 -20.92 3.75 8.83
C LEU A 214 -20.73 5.18 9.37
N PHE A 215 -19.51 5.70 9.25
CA PHE A 215 -19.22 7.08 9.66
C PHE A 215 -19.91 8.12 8.76
N ALA A 216 -20.02 7.89 7.45
CA ALA A 216 -20.72 8.78 6.52
C ALA A 216 -22.20 8.91 6.86
N ARG A 217 -22.88 7.79 7.14
CA ARG A 217 -24.30 7.78 7.59
C ARG A 217 -24.46 8.58 8.89
N PHE A 218 -23.51 8.42 9.81
CA PHE A 218 -23.50 9.19 11.05
C PHE A 218 -23.31 10.69 10.81
N VAL A 219 -22.38 11.07 9.92
CA VAL A 219 -22.14 12.48 9.56
C VAL A 219 -23.40 13.14 9.00
N ILE A 220 -24.10 12.46 8.10
CA ILE A 220 -25.37 12.94 7.51
C ILE A 220 -26.44 13.07 8.60
N ARG A 221 -26.66 12.00 9.38
CA ARG A 221 -27.71 11.95 10.42
C ARG A 221 -27.56 13.04 11.48
N HIS A 222 -26.33 13.34 11.91
CA HIS A 222 -26.06 14.29 12.99
C HIS A 222 -25.58 15.66 12.50
N GLY A 223 -25.58 15.91 11.19
CA GLY A 223 -25.29 17.24 10.61
C GLY A 223 -23.83 17.69 10.71
N TYR A 224 -22.85 16.78 10.66
CA TYR A 224 -21.42 17.10 10.70
C TYR A 224 -20.86 17.57 9.34
N ASN A 225 -21.59 18.45 8.66
CA ASN A 225 -21.32 18.92 7.29
C ASN A 225 -20.00 19.70 7.13
N GLN A 226 -19.33 20.03 8.24
CA GLN A 226 -18.05 20.75 8.23
C GLN A 226 -16.85 19.85 7.93
N ILE A 227 -17.04 18.53 7.92
CA ILE A 227 -16.00 17.57 7.55
C ILE A 227 -15.90 17.56 6.03
N ARG A 228 -14.79 18.11 5.51
CA ARG A 228 -14.55 18.32 4.07
C ARG A 228 -13.14 17.87 3.69
N PRO A 229 -12.84 16.55 3.72
CA PRO A 229 -11.60 16.03 3.18
C PRO A 229 -11.55 16.27 1.66
N ARG A 230 -10.35 16.33 1.09
CA ARG A 230 -10.13 16.36 -0.35
C ARG A 230 -10.23 14.97 -0.97
N LEU A 231 -9.80 13.95 -0.22
CA LEU A 231 -9.72 12.57 -0.66
C LEU A 231 -10.29 11.62 0.39
N ILE A 232 -11.02 10.61 -0.07
CA ILE A 232 -11.41 9.43 0.69
C ILE A 232 -10.78 8.23 -0.03
N GLU A 233 -9.77 7.63 0.59
CA GLU A 233 -9.09 6.43 0.07
C GLU A 233 -9.69 5.18 0.75
N THR A 234 -10.25 4.27 -0.05
CA THR A 234 -10.68 2.95 0.45
C THR A 234 -9.73 1.83 0.05
N THR A 235 -9.68 0.76 0.84
CA THR A 235 -8.88 -0.43 0.54
C THR A 235 -9.45 -1.65 1.26
N SER A 236 -9.01 -2.84 0.83
CA SER A 236 -9.22 -4.13 1.50
C SER A 236 -10.67 -4.67 1.51
N GLU A 237 -11.62 -3.96 0.90
CA GLU A 237 -12.94 -4.46 0.54
C GLU A 237 -13.33 -3.85 -0.81
N LYS A 238 -14.31 -4.46 -1.49
CA LYS A 238 -14.85 -3.90 -2.72
C LYS A 238 -15.67 -2.64 -2.41
N LEU A 239 -15.27 -1.49 -2.96
CA LEU A 239 -16.07 -0.28 -2.90
C LEU A 239 -17.20 -0.32 -3.94
N THR A 240 -18.45 -0.32 -3.47
CA THR A 240 -19.65 -0.39 -4.33
C THR A 240 -20.12 1.00 -4.78
N GLN A 241 -20.91 1.06 -5.86
CA GLN A 241 -21.48 2.33 -6.33
C GLN A 241 -22.37 3.02 -5.28
N PRO A 242 -23.30 2.32 -4.59
CA PRO A 242 -24.10 2.96 -3.53
C PRO A 242 -23.24 3.53 -2.38
N GLN A 243 -22.13 2.89 -2.05
CA GLN A 243 -21.18 3.42 -1.07
C GLN A 243 -20.50 4.69 -1.59
N ARG A 244 -20.10 4.74 -2.86
CA ARG A 244 -19.54 5.95 -3.48
C ARG A 244 -20.52 7.12 -3.40
N ASP A 245 -21.78 6.89 -3.75
CA ASP A 245 -22.82 7.92 -3.76
C ASP A 245 -23.05 8.48 -2.35
N LEU A 246 -23.15 7.60 -1.35
CA LEU A 246 -23.27 7.98 0.06
C LEU A 246 -22.06 8.77 0.56
N LEU A 247 -20.84 8.36 0.20
CA LEU A 247 -19.62 9.06 0.59
C LEU A 247 -19.57 10.47 -0.04
N ALA A 248 -20.01 10.61 -1.30
CA ALA A 248 -20.11 11.90 -1.98
C ALA A 248 -21.17 12.81 -1.32
N GLU A 249 -22.29 12.25 -0.85
CA GLU A 249 -23.32 12.97 -0.10
C GLU A 249 -22.82 13.45 1.28
N ALA A 250 -22.12 12.59 2.02
CA ALA A 250 -21.60 12.93 3.34
C ALA A 250 -20.44 13.94 3.29
N PHE A 251 -19.60 13.83 2.26
CA PHE A 251 -18.38 14.63 2.10
C PHE A 251 -18.31 15.37 0.73
N PRO A 252 -19.22 16.31 0.45
CA PRO A 252 -19.23 17.11 -0.77
C PRO A 252 -17.86 17.68 -1.14
N GLY A 253 -17.46 17.43 -2.39
CA GLY A 253 -16.18 17.87 -2.96
C GLY A 253 -14.99 16.94 -2.70
N ALA A 254 -15.16 15.85 -1.94
CA ALA A 254 -14.14 14.84 -1.77
C ALA A 254 -14.09 13.91 -3.00
N VAL A 255 -12.90 13.61 -3.49
CA VAL A 255 -12.69 12.50 -4.43
C VAL A 255 -12.72 11.19 -3.66
N VAL A 256 -13.47 10.20 -4.14
CA VAL A 256 -13.51 8.84 -3.57
C VAL A 256 -12.68 7.92 -4.47
N ALA A 257 -11.54 7.48 -3.98
CA ALA A 257 -10.59 6.65 -4.73
C ALA A 257 -10.43 5.28 -4.07
N ASP A 258 -10.47 4.23 -4.88
CA ASP A 258 -10.18 2.87 -4.43
C ASP A 258 -8.71 2.50 -4.62
N HIS A 259 -8.21 1.64 -3.73
CA HIS A 259 -6.81 1.24 -3.70
C HIS A 259 -6.72 -0.28 -3.52
N TYR A 260 -6.15 -0.94 -4.53
CA TYR A 260 -5.89 -2.37 -4.51
C TYR A 260 -4.47 -2.66 -4.03
N SER A 261 -4.35 -3.39 -2.94
CA SER A 261 -3.08 -3.73 -2.29
C SER A 261 -3.14 -5.06 -1.56
N SER A 262 -1.97 -5.62 -1.27
CA SER A 262 -1.79 -6.77 -0.38
C SER A 262 -0.67 -6.50 0.64
N ARG A 263 -0.56 -7.32 1.68
CA ARG A 263 0.55 -7.14 2.64
C ARG A 263 1.88 -7.58 2.05
N GLU A 264 1.85 -8.58 1.17
CA GLU A 264 2.98 -9.19 0.48
C GLU A 264 3.57 -8.22 -0.55
N LEU A 265 2.70 -7.51 -1.29
CA LEU A 265 3.11 -6.68 -2.43
C LEU A 265 2.95 -5.18 -2.16
N GLY A 266 2.30 -4.75 -1.09
CA GLY A 266 1.96 -3.34 -0.92
C GLY A 266 0.99 -2.86 -2.00
N THR A 267 1.13 -1.61 -2.46
CA THR A 267 0.25 -1.02 -3.48
C THR A 267 0.45 -1.67 -4.84
N ILE A 268 -0.63 -2.21 -5.41
CA ILE A 268 -0.65 -2.87 -6.72
C ILE A 268 -1.32 -1.97 -7.76
N ALA A 269 -2.52 -1.47 -7.47
CA ALA A 269 -3.26 -0.57 -8.35
C ALA A 269 -4.00 0.50 -7.55
N TYR A 270 -4.24 1.65 -8.16
CA TYR A 270 -4.87 2.79 -7.50
C TYR A 270 -5.78 3.55 -8.48
N GLN A 271 -6.93 4.00 -8.00
CA GLN A 271 -7.89 4.74 -8.81
C GLN A 271 -7.38 6.16 -9.10
N CYS A 272 -7.20 6.52 -10.38
CA CYS A 272 -6.76 7.85 -10.78
C CYS A 272 -7.92 8.87 -10.81
N GLU A 273 -7.64 10.11 -11.19
CA GLU A 273 -8.62 11.21 -11.24
C GLU A 273 -9.79 10.95 -12.21
N THR A 274 -9.59 10.14 -13.25
CA THR A 274 -10.65 9.75 -14.21
C THR A 274 -11.57 8.67 -13.66
N GLY A 275 -11.26 8.08 -12.51
CA GLY A 275 -11.99 6.95 -11.93
C GLY A 275 -11.51 5.58 -12.42
N GLU A 276 -10.52 5.50 -13.29
CA GLU A 276 -9.94 4.23 -13.75
C GLU A 276 -8.94 3.66 -12.73
N MET A 277 -8.89 2.33 -12.59
CA MET A 277 -7.90 1.66 -11.76
C MET A 277 -6.59 1.49 -12.54
N LEU A 278 -5.56 2.24 -12.15
CA LEU A 278 -4.25 2.16 -12.79
C LEU A 278 -3.33 1.22 -12.00
N VAL A 279 -2.77 0.23 -12.68
CA VAL A 279 -1.69 -0.60 -12.12
C VAL A 279 -0.45 0.27 -11.93
N CYS A 280 0.20 0.15 -10.78
CA CYS A 280 1.50 0.75 -10.51
C CYS A 280 2.60 -0.03 -11.25
N ALA A 281 2.53 -0.06 -12.59
CA ALA A 281 3.29 -0.93 -13.47
C ALA A 281 4.81 -0.70 -13.41
N ASP A 282 5.23 0.50 -12.98
CA ASP A 282 6.62 0.85 -12.70
C ASP A 282 7.13 0.27 -11.38
N VAL A 283 6.30 -0.40 -10.59
CA VAL A 283 6.63 -0.98 -9.28
C VAL A 283 6.20 -2.44 -9.17
N ARG A 284 5.13 -2.84 -9.87
CA ARG A 284 4.56 -4.18 -9.90
C ARG A 284 4.29 -4.60 -11.33
N LEU A 285 4.86 -5.71 -11.75
CA LEU A 285 4.43 -6.40 -12.97
C LEU A 285 3.22 -7.27 -12.58
N LEU A 286 2.08 -7.04 -13.23
CA LEU A 286 0.83 -7.73 -12.94
C LEU A 286 0.45 -8.58 -14.16
N GLU A 287 0.13 -9.85 -13.90
CA GLU A 287 -0.35 -10.80 -14.90
C GLU A 287 -1.71 -11.33 -14.48
N ILE A 288 -2.55 -11.62 -15.47
CA ILE A 288 -3.83 -12.29 -15.26
C ILE A 288 -3.67 -13.72 -15.76
N ILE A 289 -4.03 -14.68 -14.92
CA ILE A 289 -3.90 -16.10 -15.24
C ILE A 289 -5.29 -16.71 -15.27
N ALA A 290 -5.66 -17.32 -16.40
CA ALA A 290 -6.88 -18.10 -16.58
C ALA A 290 -6.49 -19.55 -16.91
N ASN A 291 -7.03 -20.51 -16.16
CA ASN A 291 -6.73 -21.94 -16.34
C ASN A 291 -5.22 -22.27 -16.35
N GLY A 292 -4.43 -21.55 -15.55
CA GLY A 292 -2.99 -21.74 -15.44
C GLY A 292 -2.17 -21.15 -16.61
N GLN A 293 -2.77 -20.34 -17.48
CA GLN A 293 -2.09 -19.66 -18.59
C GLN A 293 -2.29 -18.15 -18.54
N PRO A 294 -1.32 -17.34 -19.02
CA PRO A 294 -1.51 -15.89 -19.17
C PRO A 294 -2.74 -15.56 -20.01
N ALA A 295 -3.52 -14.58 -19.56
CA ALA A 295 -4.75 -14.12 -20.19
C ALA A 295 -4.71 -12.60 -20.39
N PRO A 296 -5.39 -12.07 -21.43
CA PRO A 296 -5.54 -10.64 -21.61
C PRO A 296 -6.42 -10.03 -20.51
N PRO A 297 -6.26 -8.71 -20.24
CA PRO A 297 -7.11 -7.96 -19.31
C PRO A 297 -8.56 -7.81 -19.76
#